data_AF-A0A209CTQ5-F1
#
_entry.id   AF-A0A209CTQ5-F1
#
_cell.length_a   1.000
_cell.length_b   1.000
_cell.length_c   1.000
_cell.angle_alpha   90.00
_cell.angle_beta   90.00
_cell.angle_gamma   90.00
#
_symmetry.space_group_name_H-M   'P 1'
#
loop_
_entity.id
_entity.type
_entity.pdbx_description
1 polymer ?
#
loop_
_entity_poly.entity_id
_entity_poly.type
_entity_poly.pdbx_seq_one_letter_code
_entity_poly.pdbx_strand_id
1 'polypeptide(L)'
;MTITREQLAEYTFLALLYEDDYFPDHVLDKGTAILRALCERIEAEKPEDLTALYALTVAPTLAFNDLEAEFEAAGSEIETVAREEIGEAFWIIAAAYGFEDADPEKLIAEREW
;
A
#
# COMPACT_ATOMS: atom_id res chain seq x y z
N MET A 1 1.74 -4.77 15.95
CA MET A 1 0.39 -4.63 16.52
C MET A 1 -0.56 -5.03 15.40
N THR A 2 -1.31 -6.12 15.51
CA THR A 2 -2.11 -6.62 14.37
C THR A 2 -3.41 -5.82 14.26
N ILE A 3 -3.59 -5.11 13.15
CA ILE A 3 -4.82 -4.38 12.84
C ILE A 3 -5.84 -5.39 12.30
N THR A 4 -7.07 -5.35 12.80
CA THR A 4 -8.18 -6.20 12.31
C THR A 4 -8.80 -5.61 11.04
N ARG A 5 -9.53 -6.41 10.26
CA ARG A 5 -10.28 -5.94 9.09
C ARG A 5 -11.23 -4.79 9.44
N GLU A 6 -11.92 -4.84 10.58
CA GLU A 6 -12.82 -3.77 11.01
C GLU A 6 -12.07 -2.47 11.30
N GLN A 7 -10.88 -2.57 11.90
CA GLN A 7 -10.01 -1.41 12.15
C GLN A 7 -9.37 -0.88 10.87
N LEU A 8 -9.12 -1.76 9.89
CA LEU A 8 -8.56 -1.38 8.60
C LEU A 8 -9.46 -0.37 7.87
N ALA A 9 -10.78 -0.48 8.01
CA ALA A 9 -11.75 0.45 7.40
C ALA A 9 -11.57 1.91 7.84
N GLU A 10 -11.15 2.13 9.10
CA GLU A 10 -10.90 3.47 9.67
C GLU A 10 -9.40 3.82 9.71
N TYR A 11 -8.52 2.92 9.28
CA TYR A 11 -7.07 3.10 9.37
C TYR A 11 -6.55 4.17 8.42
N THR A 12 -5.84 5.17 8.93
CA THR A 12 -5.22 6.21 8.10
C THR A 12 -3.92 5.69 7.49
N PHE A 13 -3.94 5.32 6.21
CA PHE A 13 -2.74 4.94 5.47
C PHE A 13 -1.85 6.14 5.18
N LEU A 14 -0.54 5.90 5.10
CA LEU A 14 0.48 6.91 4.75
C LEU A 14 0.47 8.13 5.70
N ALA A 15 0.00 7.95 6.94
CA ALA A 15 -0.20 9.03 7.90
C ALA A 15 1.09 9.82 8.15
N LEU A 16 2.24 9.14 8.20
CA LEU A 16 3.54 9.79 8.38
C LEU A 16 3.87 10.72 7.20
N LEU A 17 3.51 10.33 5.98
CA LEU A 17 3.78 11.14 4.78
C LEU A 17 2.90 12.38 4.74
N TYR A 18 1.65 12.30 5.18
CA TYR A 18 0.76 13.47 5.28
C TYR A 18 1.23 14.50 6.34
N GLU A 19 2.13 14.12 7.26
CA GLU A 19 2.70 15.05 8.24
C GLU A 19 3.88 15.86 7.70
N ASP A 20 4.38 15.53 6.51
CA ASP A 20 5.53 16.18 5.88
C ASP A 20 5.12 16.86 4.57
N ASP A 21 5.25 18.19 4.54
CA ASP A 21 4.94 19.05 3.38
C ASP A 21 5.75 18.70 2.11
N TYR A 22 6.80 17.88 2.24
CA TYR A 22 7.52 17.32 1.11
C TYR A 22 6.65 16.38 0.26
N PHE A 23 5.67 15.70 0.85
CA PHE A 23 4.78 14.79 0.13
C PHE A 23 3.47 15.49 -0.23
N PRO A 24 3.16 15.63 -1.53
CA PRO A 24 1.93 16.30 -1.96
C PRO A 24 0.67 15.49 -1.60
N ASP A 25 -0.19 16.06 -0.76
CA ASP A 25 -1.49 15.47 -0.34
C ASP A 25 -2.29 14.87 -1.50
N HIS A 26 -2.37 15.58 -2.64
CA HIS A 26 -3.16 15.12 -3.79
C HIS A 26 -2.61 13.85 -4.47
N VAL A 27 -1.32 13.53 -4.29
CA VAL A 27 -0.71 12.28 -4.75
C VAL A 27 -0.84 11.20 -3.66
N LEU A 28 -0.68 11.58 -2.39
CA LEU A 28 -0.94 10.69 -1.26
C LEU A 28 -2.40 10.19 -1.21
N ASP A 29 -3.35 11.04 -1.60
CA ASP A 29 -4.77 10.68 -1.74
C ASP A 29 -4.94 9.52 -2.74
N LYS A 30 -4.18 9.52 -3.84
CA LYS A 30 -4.18 8.44 -4.83
C LYS A 30 -3.53 7.17 -4.28
N GLY A 31 -2.41 7.30 -3.57
CA GLY A 31 -1.78 6.17 -2.87
C GLY A 31 -2.73 5.51 -1.87
N THR A 32 -3.44 6.33 -1.09
CA THR A 32 -4.47 5.88 -0.17
C THR A 32 -5.61 5.17 -0.90
N ALA A 33 -6.09 5.72 -2.02
CA ALA A 33 -7.13 5.10 -2.82
C ALA A 33 -6.71 3.74 -3.39
N ILE A 34 -5.44 3.59 -3.82
CA ILE A 34 -4.87 2.31 -4.27
C ILE A 34 -4.92 1.26 -3.13
N LEU A 35 -4.49 1.64 -1.93
CA LEU A 35 -4.51 0.75 -0.75
C LEU A 35 -5.94 0.37 -0.35
N ARG A 36 -6.88 1.30 -0.42
CA ARG A 36 -8.32 1.02 -0.20
C ARG A 36 -8.88 0.05 -1.24
N ALA A 37 -8.56 0.25 -2.52
CA ALA A 37 -8.99 -0.64 -3.59
C ALA A 37 -8.40 -2.05 -3.41
N LEU A 38 -7.17 -2.19 -2.92
CA LEU A 38 -6.60 -3.50 -2.58
C LEU A 38 -7.43 -4.19 -1.47
N CYS A 39 -7.82 -3.45 -0.42
CA CYS A 39 -8.70 -4.00 0.62
C CYS A 39 -10.01 -4.53 0.03
N GLU A 40 -10.71 -3.71 -0.76
CA GLU A 40 -11.97 -4.08 -1.41
C GLU A 40 -11.82 -5.32 -2.30
N ARG A 41 -10.71 -5.41 -3.04
CA ARG A 41 -10.41 -6.58 -3.89
C ARG A 41 -10.17 -7.84 -3.07
N ILE A 42 -9.40 -7.78 -1.98
CA ILE A 42 -9.19 -8.94 -1.11
C ILE A 42 -10.52 -9.42 -0.52
N GLU A 43 -11.41 -8.50 -0.14
CA GLU A 43 -12.74 -8.84 0.39
C GLU A 43 -13.66 -9.50 -0.65
N ALA A 44 -13.59 -9.02 -1.89
CA ALA A 44 -14.39 -9.52 -3.00
C ALA A 44 -13.87 -10.89 -3.51
N GLU A 45 -12.56 -11.01 -3.68
CA GLU A 45 -11.90 -12.17 -4.29
C GLU A 45 -11.59 -13.28 -3.27
N LYS A 46 -11.41 -12.93 -1.99
CA LYS A 46 -11.13 -13.87 -0.86
C LYS A 46 -10.01 -14.87 -1.20
N PRO A 47 -8.75 -14.40 -1.37
CA PRO A 47 -7.63 -15.27 -1.67
C PRO A 47 -7.50 -16.40 -0.63
N GLU A 48 -7.28 -17.63 -1.08
CA GLU A 48 -7.19 -18.81 -0.21
C GLU A 48 -5.78 -19.01 0.36
N ASP A 49 -4.76 -18.42 -0.27
CA ASP A 49 -3.35 -18.57 0.10
C ASP A 49 -2.50 -17.34 -0.26
N LEU A 50 -1.23 -17.38 0.13
CA LEU A 50 -0.26 -16.32 -0.15
C LEU A 50 0.00 -16.11 -1.64
N THR A 51 -0.11 -17.17 -2.46
CA THR A 51 0.12 -17.05 -3.91
C THR A 51 -0.99 -16.23 -4.55
N ALA A 52 -2.24 -16.51 -4.17
CA ALA A 52 -3.40 -15.73 -4.57
C ALA A 52 -3.31 -14.30 -4.05
N LEU A 53 -2.90 -14.08 -2.80
CA LEU A 53 -2.68 -12.74 -2.26
C LEU A 53 -1.64 -11.95 -3.06
N TYR A 54 -0.45 -12.50 -3.30
CA TYR A 54 0.60 -11.80 -4.06
C TYR A 54 0.17 -11.46 -5.48
N ALA A 55 -0.68 -12.28 -6.11
CA ALA A 55 -1.25 -11.93 -7.41
C ALA A 55 -2.16 -10.69 -7.35
N LEU A 56 -2.84 -10.45 -6.23
CA LEU A 56 -3.67 -9.26 -6.04
C LEU A 56 -2.85 -8.00 -5.79
N THR A 57 -1.66 -8.13 -5.18
CA THR A 57 -0.79 -6.99 -4.84
C THR A 57 0.01 -6.45 -6.03
N VAL A 58 0.12 -7.21 -7.13
CA VAL A 58 0.78 -6.77 -8.38
C VAL A 58 0.20 -5.45 -8.88
N ALA A 59 -1.12 -5.37 -9.09
CA ALA A 59 -1.74 -4.19 -9.69
C ALA A 59 -1.61 -2.92 -8.81
N PRO A 60 -1.85 -2.97 -7.49
CA PRO A 60 -1.53 -1.87 -6.60
C PRO A 60 -0.06 -1.45 -6.63
N THR A 61 0.87 -2.41 -6.67
CA THR A 61 2.32 -2.09 -6.71
C THR A 61 2.67 -1.33 -7.98
N LEU A 62 2.17 -1.79 -9.14
CA LEU A 62 2.36 -1.08 -10.41
C LEU A 62 1.72 0.31 -10.41
N ALA A 63 0.55 0.47 -9.77
CA ALA A 63 -0.07 1.78 -9.63
C ALA A 63 0.77 2.75 -8.77
N PHE A 64 1.51 2.25 -7.77
CA PHE A 64 2.49 3.07 -7.05
C PHE A 64 3.72 3.43 -7.92
N ASN A 65 4.16 2.56 -8.82
CA ASN A 65 5.21 2.92 -9.79
C ASN A 65 4.76 4.09 -10.67
N ASP A 66 3.49 4.10 -11.11
CA ASP A 66 2.93 5.21 -11.89
C ASP A 66 2.86 6.51 -11.07
N LEU A 67 2.70 6.43 -9.74
CA LEU A 67 2.68 7.60 -8.86
C LEU A 67 4.06 8.25 -8.69
N GLU A 68 5.17 7.52 -8.89
CA GLU A 68 6.51 8.10 -8.82
C GLU A 68 6.64 9.34 -9.72
N ALA A 69 6.19 9.22 -10.97
CA ALA A 69 6.23 10.33 -11.92
C ALA A 69 5.34 11.51 -11.49
N GLU A 70 4.28 11.25 -10.74
CA GLU A 70 3.41 12.31 -10.18
C GLU A 70 4.06 13.00 -8.97
N PHE A 71 4.74 12.25 -8.10
CA PHE A 71 5.56 12.82 -7.04
C PHE A 71 6.67 13.71 -7.63
N GLU A 72 7.41 13.22 -8.62
CA GLU A 72 8.47 13.98 -9.30
C GLU A 72 7.93 15.28 -9.93
N ALA A 73 6.78 15.21 -10.61
CA ALA A 73 6.14 16.37 -11.23
C ALA A 73 5.71 17.43 -10.19
N ALA A 74 5.45 17.00 -8.95
CA ALA A 74 5.13 17.86 -7.81
C ALA A 74 6.37 18.31 -7.00
N GLY A 75 7.59 17.93 -7.41
CA GLY A 75 8.83 18.26 -6.71
C GLY A 75 9.11 17.38 -5.48
N SER A 76 8.52 16.19 -5.45
CA SER A 76 8.65 15.15 -4.43
C SER A 76 9.20 13.86 -5.06
N GLU A 77 9.37 12.80 -4.29
CA GLU A 77 9.82 11.48 -4.76
C GLU A 77 9.36 10.39 -3.79
N ILE A 78 9.27 9.12 -4.22
CA ILE A 78 9.10 8.00 -3.28
C ILE A 78 10.48 7.67 -2.69
N GLU A 79 10.91 8.50 -1.73
CA GLU A 79 12.16 8.31 -0.99
C GLU A 79 12.03 7.25 0.11
N THR A 80 13.09 6.99 0.86
CA THR A 80 13.18 5.88 1.82
C THR A 80 12.00 5.81 2.80
N VAL A 81 11.58 6.92 3.40
CA VAL A 81 10.43 6.93 4.34
C VAL A 81 9.14 6.58 3.59
N ALA A 82 8.90 7.15 2.41
CA ALA A 82 7.74 6.80 1.59
C ALA A 82 7.72 5.31 1.20
N ARG A 83 8.88 4.74 0.84
CA ARG A 83 9.00 3.31 0.51
C ARG A 83 8.65 2.42 1.70
N GLU A 84 9.14 2.78 2.88
CA GLU A 84 8.87 2.06 4.13
C GLU A 84 7.39 2.13 4.49
N GLU A 85 6.77 3.33 4.43
CA GLU A 85 5.35 3.53 4.72
C GLU A 85 4.43 2.78 3.74
N ILE A 86 4.75 2.80 2.44
CA ILE A 86 3.98 2.05 1.43
C ILE A 86 4.15 0.54 1.68
N GLY A 87 5.37 0.06 1.89
CA GLY A 87 5.61 -1.36 2.16
C GLY A 87 4.91 -1.85 3.43
N GLU A 88 4.97 -1.07 4.50
CA GLU A 88 4.27 -1.37 5.75
C GLU A 88 2.75 -1.38 5.53
N ALA A 89 2.20 -0.47 4.73
CA ALA A 89 0.77 -0.47 4.43
C ALA A 89 0.32 -1.78 3.74
N PHE A 90 1.09 -2.31 2.78
CA PHE A 90 0.79 -3.61 2.16
C PHE A 90 0.85 -4.75 3.19
N TRP A 91 1.84 -4.74 4.08
CA TRP A 91 1.97 -5.75 5.13
C TRP A 91 0.82 -5.69 6.14
N ILE A 92 0.42 -4.48 6.58
CA ILE A 92 -0.73 -4.28 7.48
C ILE A 92 -2.00 -4.82 6.84
N ILE A 93 -2.23 -4.55 5.56
CA ILE A 93 -3.38 -5.08 4.82
C ILE A 93 -3.34 -6.61 4.81
N ALA A 94 -2.22 -7.21 4.42
CA ALA A 94 -2.06 -8.67 4.38
C ALA A 94 -2.34 -9.31 5.75
N ALA A 95 -1.73 -8.78 6.81
CA ALA A 95 -1.91 -9.27 8.17
C ALA A 95 -3.37 -9.14 8.64
N ALA A 96 -4.05 -8.03 8.32
CA ALA A 96 -5.45 -7.80 8.67
C ALA A 96 -6.42 -8.80 8.03
N TYR A 97 -6.05 -9.37 6.87
CA TYR A 97 -6.80 -10.42 6.19
C TYR A 97 -6.32 -11.85 6.54
N GLY A 98 -5.48 -12.00 7.56
CA GLY A 98 -5.05 -13.31 8.08
C GLY A 98 -3.77 -13.85 7.43
N PHE A 99 -3.03 -13.03 6.70
CA PHE A 99 -1.76 -13.39 6.06
C PHE A 99 -0.56 -12.80 6.83
N GLU A 100 -0.47 -13.08 8.13
CA GLU A 100 0.60 -12.54 9.00
C GLU A 100 2.01 -13.02 8.58
N ASP A 101 2.09 -14.19 7.93
CA ASP A 101 3.33 -14.79 7.41
C ASP A 101 3.67 -14.32 5.98
N ALA A 102 2.96 -13.33 5.44
CA ALA A 102 3.28 -12.76 4.14
C ALA A 102 4.68 -12.12 4.14
N ASP A 103 5.45 -12.42 3.10
CA ASP A 103 6.77 -11.85 2.88
C ASP A 103 6.62 -10.41 2.37
N PRO A 104 7.08 -9.40 3.12
CA PRO A 104 6.95 -8.00 2.72
C PRO A 104 7.53 -7.73 1.34
N GLU A 105 8.67 -8.35 0.99
CA GLU A 105 9.30 -8.15 -0.31
C GLU A 105 8.47 -8.71 -1.47
N LYS A 106 7.66 -9.75 -1.20
CA LYS A 106 6.78 -10.33 -2.22
C LYS A 106 5.47 -9.58 -2.38
N LEU A 107 5.00 -8.91 -1.32
CA LEU A 107 3.80 -8.07 -1.41
C LEU A 107 4.00 -6.92 -2.40
N ILE A 108 5.22 -6.38 -2.49
CA ILE A 108 5.62 -5.28 -3.36
C ILE A 108 6.71 -5.69 -4.36
N ALA A 109 6.63 -6.91 -4.89
CA ALA A 109 7.68 -7.51 -5.74
C ALA A 109 7.92 -6.73 -7.05
N GLU A 110 6.88 -6.09 -7.58
CA GLU A 110 6.92 -5.37 -8.86
C GLU A 110 7.29 -3.89 -8.70
N ARG A 111 7.76 -3.47 -7.52
CA ARG A 111 8.08 -2.06 -7.26
C ARG A 111 9.30 -1.60 -8.07
N GLU A 112 9.22 -0.40 -8.61
CA GLU A 112 10.34 0.30 -9.25
C GLU A 112 10.82 1.52 -8.47
N TRP A 113 10.04 1.94 -7.45
CA TRP A 113 10.40 2.96 -6.49
C TRP A 113 11.50 2.48 -5.54
#